data_AF-A0A031JVE8-F1
#
_entry.id   AF-A0A031JVE8-F1
#
_cell.length_a   1.000
_cell.length_b   1.000
_cell.length_c   1.000
_cell.angle_alpha   90.00
_cell.angle_beta   90.00
_cell.angle_gamma   90.00
#
_symmetry.space_group_name_H-M   'P 1'
#
loop_
_entity.id
_entity.type
_entity.pdbx_description
1 polymer ?
#
loop_
_entity_poly.entity_id
_entity_poly.type
_entity_poly.pdbx_seq_one_letter_code
_entity_poly.pdbx_strand_id
1 'polypeptide(L)'
;MKATATSRLAMIAVAAASLGLAACNSPQQEATEKAADAVEAQSDAAADAIDAQADATTGAAEDALENKADAVKKAGDAKSDAMKDAADKQN
;
A
#
# COMPACT_ATOMS: atom_id res chain seq x y z
N MET A 1 -34.08 26.81 -1.53
CA MET A 1 -32.89 26.47 -2.34
C MET A 1 -31.64 26.82 -1.54
N LYS A 2 -30.73 25.83 -1.38
CA LYS A 2 -29.26 25.94 -1.17
C LYS A 2 -28.82 26.62 0.13
N ALA A 3 -28.51 25.89 1.21
CA ALA A 3 -27.34 25.03 1.44
C ALA A 3 -25.99 25.77 1.31
N THR A 4 -25.56 26.41 2.40
CA THR A 4 -24.14 26.71 2.69
C THR A 4 -23.90 26.57 4.18
N ALA A 5 -23.89 25.30 4.64
CA ALA A 5 -23.26 24.89 5.87
C ALA A 5 -21.75 24.75 5.59
N THR A 6 -20.94 25.74 5.96
CA THR A 6 -19.47 25.67 5.83
C THR A 6 -18.80 26.76 6.66
N SER A 7 -18.93 26.73 8.00
CA SER A 7 -18.03 27.54 8.84
C SER A 7 -18.06 27.15 10.33
N ARG A 8 -18.02 25.84 10.67
CA ARG A 8 -17.81 25.37 12.06
C ARG A 8 -17.04 24.05 12.15
N LEU A 9 -15.98 23.92 11.36
CA LEU A 9 -14.98 22.84 11.52
C LEU A 9 -13.56 23.34 11.24
N ALA A 10 -13.34 24.64 11.40
CA ALA A 10 -12.05 25.18 11.80
C ALA A 10 -11.99 25.03 13.33
N MET A 11 -11.17 24.10 13.82
CA MET A 11 -10.82 23.77 15.23
C MET A 11 -11.02 22.27 15.52
N ILE A 12 -10.16 21.43 14.97
CA ILE A 12 -9.63 20.31 15.75
C ILE A 12 -8.13 20.53 15.82
N ALA A 13 -7.73 20.86 17.04
CA ALA A 13 -6.41 21.31 17.41
C ALA A 13 -5.35 20.26 17.10
N VAL A 14 -4.23 20.75 16.59
CA VAL A 14 -2.89 20.24 16.89
C VAL A 14 -2.80 20.08 18.40
N ALA A 15 -2.89 18.84 18.91
CA ALA A 15 -2.63 18.50 20.29
C ALA A 15 -2.26 17.02 20.41
N ALA A 16 -1.06 16.67 19.89
CA ALA A 16 -0.34 15.47 20.30
C ALA A 16 1.17 15.65 20.06
N ALA A 17 1.74 16.75 20.54
CA ALA A 17 3.18 16.99 20.50
C ALA A 17 3.87 16.76 21.86
N SER A 18 3.26 16.05 22.82
CA SER A 18 3.86 15.94 24.16
C SER A 18 3.44 14.75 25.03
N LEU A 19 3.12 13.58 24.46
CA LEU A 19 3.09 12.33 25.21
C LEU A 19 4.18 11.41 24.65
N GLY A 20 5.33 11.45 25.32
CA GLY A 20 6.53 10.74 24.90
C GLY A 20 6.35 9.23 24.75
N LEU A 21 7.06 8.71 23.75
CA LEU A 21 7.69 7.38 23.77
C LEU A 21 6.80 6.12 23.87
N ALA A 22 5.47 6.24 23.81
CA ALA A 22 4.55 5.08 23.80
C ALA A 22 3.68 4.95 22.53
N ALA A 23 3.90 5.80 21.51
CA ALA A 23 2.99 5.95 20.37
C ALA A 23 3.49 5.33 19.03
N CYS A 24 4.62 4.63 19.01
CA CYS A 24 5.16 4.01 17.79
C CYS A 24 4.33 2.82 17.24
N ASN A 25 3.05 2.68 17.62
CA ASN A 25 2.16 1.61 17.15
C ASN A 25 0.68 2.06 17.24
N SER A 26 0.35 3.21 16.64
CA SER A 26 -1.06 3.62 16.59
C SER A 26 -1.88 2.60 15.79
N PRO A 27 -3.15 2.32 16.16
CA PRO A 27 -4.02 1.40 15.40
C PRO A 27 -4.11 1.75 13.90
N GLN A 28 -3.92 3.02 13.57
CA GLN A 28 -3.90 3.55 12.21
C GLN A 28 -2.63 3.15 11.44
N GLN A 29 -1.47 3.10 12.10
CA GLN A 29 -0.23 2.58 11.52
C GLN A 29 -0.35 1.09 11.23
N GLU A 30 -0.79 0.32 12.21
CA GLU A 30 -0.97 -1.13 12.08
C GLU A 30 -2.01 -1.47 10.99
N ALA A 31 -3.07 -0.67 10.86
CA ALA A 31 -4.03 -0.81 9.75
C ALA A 31 -3.41 -0.50 8.38
N THR A 32 -2.48 0.46 8.32
CA THR A 32 -1.79 0.83 7.07
C THR A 32 -0.76 -0.22 6.67
N GLU A 33 0.02 -0.73 7.62
CA GLU A 33 0.95 -1.85 7.43
C GLU A 33 0.21 -3.10 6.93
N LYS A 34 -0.89 -3.50 7.59
CA LYS A 34 -1.71 -4.62 7.12
C LYS A 34 -2.28 -4.41 5.73
N ALA A 35 -2.66 -3.17 5.38
CA ALA A 35 -3.15 -2.87 4.05
C ALA A 35 -2.02 -2.94 3.00
N ALA A 36 -0.80 -2.52 3.37
CA ALA A 36 0.39 -2.64 2.52
C ALA A 36 0.75 -4.12 2.27
N ASP A 37 0.79 -4.93 3.33
CA ASP A 37 1.03 -6.38 3.23
C ASP A 37 -0.03 -7.09 2.38
N ALA A 38 -1.30 -6.66 2.47
CA ALA A 38 -2.35 -7.19 1.61
C ALA A 38 -2.15 -6.82 0.13
N VAL A 39 -1.61 -5.63 -0.17
CA VAL A 39 -1.28 -5.22 -1.54
C VAL A 39 -0.11 -6.04 -2.09
N GLU A 40 0.92 -6.25 -1.29
CA GLU A 40 2.07 -7.10 -1.61
C GLU A 40 1.60 -8.53 -1.92
N ALA A 41 0.86 -9.15 -1.00
CA ALA A 41 0.33 -10.51 -1.18
C ALA A 41 -0.60 -10.65 -2.39
N GLN A 42 -1.43 -9.64 -2.70
CA GLN A 42 -2.25 -9.65 -3.91
C GLN A 42 -1.43 -9.58 -5.19
N SER A 43 -0.34 -8.80 -5.16
CA SER A 43 0.54 -8.62 -6.31
C SER A 43 1.39 -9.86 -6.54
N ASP A 44 1.89 -10.48 -5.47
CA ASP A 44 2.57 -11.78 -5.52
C ASP A 44 1.64 -12.86 -6.07
N ALA A 45 0.41 -12.98 -5.55
CA ALA A 45 -0.54 -13.98 -6.06
C ALA A 45 -0.89 -13.76 -7.54
N ALA A 46 -0.93 -12.51 -8.00
CA ALA A 46 -1.13 -12.18 -9.41
C ALA A 46 0.11 -12.49 -10.26
N ALA A 47 1.31 -12.24 -9.75
CA ALA A 47 2.57 -12.60 -10.40
C ALA A 47 2.71 -14.12 -10.51
N ASP A 48 2.46 -14.88 -9.44
CA ASP A 48 2.47 -16.35 -9.43
C ASP A 48 1.51 -16.93 -10.48
N ALA A 49 0.33 -16.32 -10.66
CA ALA A 49 -0.62 -16.75 -11.68
C ALA A 49 -0.14 -16.47 -13.11
N ILE A 50 0.73 -15.47 -13.30
CA ILE A 50 1.36 -15.15 -14.59
C ILE A 50 2.55 -16.09 -14.82
N ASP A 51 3.37 -16.36 -13.80
CA ASP A 51 4.48 -17.32 -13.89
C ASP A 51 3.97 -18.73 -14.19
N ALA A 52 2.87 -19.16 -13.57
CA ALA A 52 2.23 -20.42 -13.91
C ALA A 52 1.73 -20.48 -15.38
N GLN A 53 1.44 -19.33 -16.00
CA GLN A 53 1.14 -19.26 -17.44
C GLN A 53 2.42 -19.25 -18.27
N ALA A 54 3.51 -18.65 -17.77
CA ALA A 54 4.83 -18.67 -18.39
C ALA A 54 5.37 -20.10 -18.49
N ASP A 55 5.26 -20.87 -17.41
CA ASP A 55 5.64 -22.30 -17.33
C ASP A 55 4.92 -23.18 -18.37
N ALA A 56 3.75 -22.75 -18.85
CA ALA A 56 2.96 -23.46 -19.84
C ALA A 56 3.32 -23.10 -21.30
N THR A 57 4.23 -22.14 -21.51
CA THR A 57 4.71 -21.69 -22.82
C THR A 57 6.23 -21.77 -22.90
N THR A 58 6.82 -21.38 -24.04
CA THR A 58 8.29 -21.39 -24.23
C THR A 58 8.77 -20.20 -25.04
N GLY A 59 10.04 -19.83 -24.86
CA GLY A 59 10.74 -18.84 -25.69
C GLY A 59 10.20 -17.43 -25.50
N ALA A 60 10.08 -16.64 -26.58
CA ALA A 60 9.72 -15.22 -26.46
C ALA A 60 8.37 -14.95 -25.75
N ALA A 61 7.47 -15.94 -25.71
CA ALA A 61 6.21 -15.84 -24.99
C ALA A 61 6.37 -16.08 -23.47
N GLU A 62 7.25 -16.99 -23.08
CA GLU A 62 7.67 -17.24 -21.68
C GLU A 62 8.34 -15.98 -21.13
N ASP A 63 9.35 -15.47 -21.82
CA ASP A 63 10.07 -14.23 -21.46
C ASP A 63 9.09 -13.06 -21.26
N ALA A 64 8.09 -12.91 -22.14
CA ALA A 64 7.13 -11.81 -22.05
C ALA A 64 6.20 -11.93 -20.84
N LEU A 65 5.88 -13.15 -20.42
CA LEU A 65 5.04 -13.41 -19.25
C LEU A 65 5.84 -13.24 -17.96
N GLU A 66 7.06 -13.78 -17.87
CA GLU A 66 7.96 -13.56 -16.73
C GLU A 66 8.22 -12.06 -16.50
N ASN A 67 8.57 -11.32 -17.56
CA ASN A 67 8.74 -9.86 -17.48
C ASN A 67 7.48 -9.13 -16.98
N LYS A 68 6.29 -9.68 -17.27
CA LYS A 68 5.02 -9.12 -16.80
C LYS A 68 4.76 -9.46 -15.34
N ALA A 69 5.07 -10.69 -14.90
CA ALA A 69 4.99 -11.09 -13.50
C ALA A 69 5.91 -10.20 -12.64
N ASP A 70 7.16 -10.02 -13.07
CA ASP A 70 8.12 -9.11 -12.44
C ASP A 70 7.60 -7.67 -12.33
N ALA A 71 6.97 -7.16 -13.40
CA ALA A 71 6.40 -5.81 -13.39
C ALA A 71 5.23 -5.69 -12.40
N VAL A 72 4.40 -6.72 -12.27
CA VAL A 72 3.29 -6.77 -11.31
C VAL A 72 3.84 -6.79 -9.89
N LYS A 73 4.80 -7.66 -9.60
CA LYS A 73 5.44 -7.77 -8.29
C LYS A 73 6.08 -6.44 -7.89
N LYS A 74 6.91 -5.88 -8.76
CA LYS A 74 7.57 -4.59 -8.53
C LYS A 74 6.59 -3.44 -8.30
N ALA A 75 5.45 -3.41 -9.00
CA ALA A 75 4.42 -2.40 -8.78
C ALA A 75 3.71 -2.59 -7.42
N GLY A 76 3.49 -3.85 -7.02
CA GLY A 76 2.99 -4.22 -5.70
C GLY A 76 3.91 -3.76 -4.59
N ASP A 77 5.20 -4.15 -4.67
CA ASP A 77 6.24 -3.80 -3.72
C ASP A 77 6.36 -2.28 -3.58
N ALA A 78 6.50 -1.56 -4.70
CA ALA A 78 6.60 -0.10 -4.66
C ALA A 78 5.39 0.58 -4.01
N LYS A 79 4.20 -0.01 -4.15
CA LYS A 79 2.98 0.50 -3.51
C LYS A 79 2.93 0.15 -2.03
N SER A 80 3.28 -1.09 -1.66
CA SER A 80 3.41 -1.54 -0.26
C SER A 80 4.42 -0.66 0.47
N ASP A 81 5.60 -0.45 -0.11
CA ASP A 81 6.66 0.42 0.39
C ASP A 81 6.16 1.84 0.57
N ALA A 82 5.51 2.43 -0.44
CA ALA A 82 4.98 3.80 -0.32
C ALA A 82 3.93 3.95 0.80
N MET A 83 3.14 2.91 1.06
CA MET A 83 2.17 2.88 2.16
C MET A 83 2.87 2.76 3.52
N LYS A 84 3.87 1.89 3.65
CA LYS A 84 4.71 1.72 4.86
C LYS A 84 5.47 3.01 5.16
N ASP A 85 6.13 3.61 4.17
CA ASP A 85 6.81 4.90 4.26
C ASP A 85 5.89 6.03 4.73
N ALA A 86 4.65 6.06 4.22
CA ALA A 86 3.67 7.07 4.59
C ALA A 86 3.13 6.85 6.01
N ALA A 87 3.07 5.61 6.48
CA ALA A 87 2.72 5.27 7.86
C ALA A 87 3.84 5.69 8.82
N ASP A 88 5.10 5.44 8.45
CA ASP A 88 6.27 5.78 9.25
C ASP A 88 6.46 7.30 9.39
N LYS A 89 6.22 8.07 8.31
CA LYS A 89 6.29 9.54 8.33
C LYS A 89 5.18 10.22 9.14
N GLN A 90 4.17 9.46 9.60
CA GLN A 90 3.09 9.95 10.46
C GLN A 90 3.34 9.71 11.96
N ASN A 91 4.48 9.09 12.33
CA ASN A 91 5.06 9.13 13.69
C ASN A 91 5.89 10.40 13.92
#